data_AF-A0A091K8Y6-F1
#
_entry.id   AF-A0A091K8Y6-F1
#
_cell.length_a   1.000
_cell.length_b   1.000
_cell.length_c   1.000
_cell.angle_alpha   90.00
_cell.angle_beta   90.00
_cell.angle_gamma   90.00
#
_symmetry.space_group_name_H-M   'P 1'
#
loop_
_entity.id
_entity.type
_entity.pdbx_description
1 polymer ?
#
loop_
_entity_poly.entity_id
_entity_poly.type
_entity_poly.pdbx_seq_one_letter_code
_entity_poly.pdbx_strand_id
1 'polypeptide(L)'
;MISALPEKKMVFKSLVSNKEDMNKLILTPLIRYPLPGGSALITFEKAEVAQRIIEMKEHVVELSCGDELEELDRCRVRMQAAPVDILLPSAVEIGLSQSNRSILVSDLPNLGIPEESLLDKLELFFSKTKNGGGEVDRTEFLDDSGQVMLTFAQEEVAELLISRGHIQMQIGKTSYNLKISPCISGNITDLQLQPSRCPRTVLLSGIPDVLPEEAMRDTLEIHFQRPSR
;
A
#
# COMPACT_ATOMS: atom_id res chain seq x y z
N MET A 1 -16.24 3.82 28.19
CA MET A 1 -14.87 4.00 28.68
C MET A 1 -13.95 3.23 27.74
N ILE A 2 -13.21 3.91 26.86
CA ILE A 2 -12.34 3.28 25.83
C ILE A 2 -10.87 3.48 26.26
N SER A 3 -10.56 3.22 27.54
CA SER A 3 -9.25 3.53 28.14
C SER A 3 -8.19 2.45 27.90
N ALA A 4 -8.45 1.47 27.04
CA ALA A 4 -7.57 0.32 26.83
C ALA A 4 -6.95 0.28 25.43
N LEU A 5 -7.06 1.33 24.61
CA LEU A 5 -6.39 1.33 23.30
C LEU A 5 -4.86 1.35 23.48
N PRO A 6 -4.09 0.66 22.63
CA PRO A 6 -2.64 0.74 22.65
C PRO A 6 -2.18 2.18 22.41
N GLU A 7 -1.52 2.78 23.40
CA GLU A 7 -0.95 4.11 23.30
C GLU A 7 0.49 3.99 22.78
N LYS A 8 0.69 4.27 21.49
CA LYS A 8 2.04 4.50 20.96
C LYS A 8 2.47 5.91 21.37
N LYS A 9 3.64 6.06 21.99
CA LYS A 9 4.24 7.39 22.26
C LYS A 9 4.55 8.07 20.93
N MET A 10 3.61 8.86 20.41
CA MET A 10 3.81 9.66 19.21
C MET A 10 4.51 10.96 19.59
N VAL A 11 5.76 11.12 19.15
CA VAL A 11 6.48 12.41 19.25
C VAL A 11 6.15 13.20 17.99
N PHE A 12 5.11 14.04 18.06
CA PHE A 12 4.80 14.98 16.99
C PHE A 12 5.82 16.13 17.00
N LYS A 13 6.86 16.04 16.17
CA LYS A 13 7.71 17.19 15.83
C LYS A 13 6.96 18.04 14.80
N SER A 14 6.08 18.90 15.26
CA SER A 14 5.28 19.78 14.39
C SER A 14 6.10 21.00 13.92
N LEU A 15 6.40 21.07 12.62
CA LEU A 15 6.40 22.33 11.88
C LEU A 15 4.94 22.66 11.55
N VAL A 16 4.38 23.67 12.21
CA VAL A 16 3.00 24.10 11.98
C VAL A 16 2.92 24.79 10.63
N SER A 17 2.56 24.08 9.57
CA SER A 17 1.99 24.67 8.36
C SER A 17 0.57 24.15 8.16
N ASN A 18 -0.38 25.08 8.25
CA ASN A 18 -1.80 25.05 7.87
C ASN A 18 -2.64 23.79 8.14
N LYS A 19 -3.77 24.02 8.83
CA LYS A 19 -4.85 23.07 9.11
C LYS A 19 -5.52 22.56 7.83
N GLU A 20 -4.91 21.60 7.15
CA GLU A 20 -5.57 20.78 6.14
C GLU A 20 -5.62 19.32 6.63
N ASP A 21 -6.82 18.89 7.01
CA ASP A 21 -7.26 17.51 7.25
C ASP A 21 -6.18 16.47 7.65
N MET A 22 -5.79 16.48 8.93
CA MET A 22 -4.93 15.46 9.55
C MET A 22 -5.51 14.02 9.55
N ASN A 23 -6.70 13.81 8.97
CA ASN A 23 -7.39 12.51 8.93
C ASN A 23 -7.57 11.97 7.50
N LYS A 24 -6.72 12.37 6.54
CA LYS A 24 -6.76 11.80 5.18
C LYS A 24 -5.86 10.57 5.10
N LEU A 25 -6.47 9.40 4.89
CA LEU A 25 -5.75 8.21 4.44
C LEU A 25 -5.16 8.49 3.05
N ILE A 26 -3.84 8.52 2.95
CA ILE A 26 -3.14 8.68 1.67
C ILE A 26 -2.91 7.28 1.10
N LEU A 27 -3.60 6.97 0.01
CA LEU A 27 -3.43 5.73 -0.73
C LEU A 27 -2.63 6.02 -2.00
N THR A 28 -1.53 5.30 -2.22
CA THR A 28 -0.76 5.35 -3.47
C THR A 28 -1.06 4.06 -4.27
N PRO A 29 -2.08 4.06 -5.16
CA PRO A 29 -2.46 2.85 -5.87
C PRO A 29 -1.41 2.49 -6.93
N LEU A 30 -0.96 1.22 -6.92
CA LEU A 30 -0.16 0.64 -7.99
C LEU A 30 -1.09 -0.09 -8.96
N ILE A 31 -1.40 0.56 -10.09
CA ILE A 31 -2.37 0.04 -11.05
C ILE A 31 -1.63 -0.63 -12.22
N ARG A 32 -1.99 -1.86 -12.51
CA ARG A 32 -1.54 -2.57 -13.72
C ARG A 32 -2.61 -2.45 -14.80
N TYR A 33 -2.29 -1.70 -15.86
CA TYR A 33 -3.21 -1.49 -16.96
C TYR A 33 -2.96 -2.54 -18.06
N PRO A 34 -3.94 -3.40 -18.40
CA PRO A 34 -3.77 -4.39 -19.46
C PRO A 34 -3.78 -3.68 -20.82
N LEU A 35 -2.68 -3.78 -21.57
CA LEU A 35 -2.58 -3.23 -22.92
C LEU A 35 -2.80 -4.32 -23.97
N PRO A 36 -3.74 -4.15 -24.91
CA PRO A 36 -3.85 -5.05 -26.04
C PRO A 36 -2.62 -4.91 -26.96
N GLY A 37 -2.32 -5.97 -27.72
CA GLY A 37 -1.26 -5.92 -28.72
C GLY A 37 -1.53 -4.85 -29.78
N GLY A 38 -0.47 -4.20 -30.27
CA GLY A 38 -0.59 -3.08 -31.22
C GLY A 38 -1.13 -1.79 -30.58
N SER A 39 -0.95 -1.63 -29.27
CA SER A 39 -1.30 -0.41 -28.53
C SER A 39 -0.17 0.09 -27.64
N ALA A 40 -0.17 1.39 -27.38
CA ALA A 40 0.79 2.04 -26.49
C ALA A 40 0.10 3.11 -25.63
N LEU A 41 0.68 3.39 -24.46
CA LEU A 41 0.28 4.52 -23.62
C LEU A 41 1.32 5.63 -23.78
N ILE A 42 0.85 6.83 -24.11
CA ILE A 42 1.69 8.00 -24.21
C ILE A 42 1.27 8.98 -23.13
N THR A 43 2.21 9.34 -22.25
CA THR A 43 1.97 10.31 -21.18
C THR A 43 2.64 11.63 -21.53
N PHE A 44 1.85 12.69 -21.57
CA PHE A 44 2.28 14.04 -21.89
C PHE A 44 2.56 14.84 -20.63
N GLU A 45 3.47 15.82 -20.73
CA GLU A 45 3.73 16.75 -19.63
C GLU A 45 2.48 17.58 -19.28
N LYS A 46 1.77 18.03 -20.33
CA LYS A 46 0.61 18.92 -20.26
C LYS A 46 -0.68 18.20 -20.65
N ALA A 47 -1.72 18.32 -19.83
CA ALA A 47 -3.01 17.66 -20.04
C ALA A 47 -3.73 18.17 -21.30
N GLU A 48 -3.53 19.44 -21.65
CA GLU A 48 -4.15 20.08 -22.81
C GLU A 48 -3.65 19.47 -24.13
N VAL A 49 -2.43 18.93 -24.15
CA VAL A 49 -1.87 18.23 -25.31
C VAL A 49 -2.57 16.90 -25.50
N ALA A 50 -2.68 16.11 -24.42
CA ALA A 50 -3.37 14.82 -24.44
C ALA A 50 -4.84 14.98 -24.86
N GLN A 51 -5.54 15.98 -24.30
CA GLN A 51 -6.91 16.31 -24.65
C GLN A 51 -7.09 16.57 -26.16
N ARG A 52 -6.24 17.41 -26.76
CA ARG A 52 -6.31 17.70 -28.21
C ARG A 52 -6.08 16.46 -29.07
N ILE A 53 -5.14 15.60 -28.68
CA ILE A 53 -4.83 14.35 -29.40
C ILE A 53 -6.04 13.40 -29.35
N ILE A 54 -6.69 13.29 -28.19
CA ILE A 54 -7.92 12.51 -28.01
C ILE A 54 -9.06 13.07 -28.86
N GLU A 55 -9.23 14.39 -28.91
CA GLU A 55 -10.28 15.06 -29.69
C GLU A 55 -10.12 14.85 -31.20
N MET A 56 -8.89 14.81 -31.70
CA MET A 56 -8.57 14.51 -33.10
C MET A 56 -8.90 13.06 -33.49
N LYS A 57 -8.91 12.12 -32.52
CA LYS A 57 -9.20 10.67 -32.64
C LYS A 57 -8.29 9.88 -33.57
N GLU A 58 -8.04 10.34 -34.79
CA GLU A 58 -7.21 9.65 -35.77
C GLU A 58 -5.94 10.43 -36.05
N HIS A 59 -4.80 9.73 -36.04
CA HIS A 59 -3.49 10.30 -36.31
C HIS A 59 -2.82 9.51 -37.42
N VAL A 60 -2.32 10.21 -38.44
CA VAL A 60 -1.57 9.60 -39.54
C VAL A 60 -0.09 9.76 -39.25
N VAL A 61 0.55 8.66 -38.85
CA VAL A 61 1.98 8.61 -38.55
C VAL A 61 2.72 8.12 -39.77
N GLU A 62 3.79 8.81 -40.13
CA GLU A 62 4.66 8.42 -41.22
C GLU A 62 5.84 7.64 -40.65
N LEU A 63 5.88 6.34 -40.95
CA LEU A 63 6.91 5.42 -40.56
C LEU A 63 7.96 5.35 -41.68
N SER A 64 9.23 5.52 -41.31
CA SER A 64 10.36 5.17 -42.18
C SER A 64 10.65 3.69 -42.02
N CYS A 65 10.15 2.88 -42.96
CA CYS A 65 10.38 1.43 -42.98
C CYS A 65 11.50 1.15 -44.00
N GLY A 66 12.62 0.59 -43.54
CA GLY A 66 13.75 0.21 -44.39
C GLY A 66 15.04 0.07 -43.58
N ASP A 67 15.80 -0.98 -43.83
CA ASP A 67 17.18 -1.08 -43.35
C ASP A 67 18.07 -0.11 -44.15
N GLU A 68 19.20 0.32 -43.58
CA GLU A 68 20.13 1.31 -44.16
C GLU A 68 20.62 1.01 -45.60
N LEU A 69 20.29 -0.15 -46.16
CA LEU A 69 20.73 -0.66 -47.46
C LEU A 69 19.63 -0.77 -48.54
N GLU A 70 18.35 -0.55 -48.22
CA GLU A 70 17.26 -0.54 -49.22
C GLU A 70 16.42 0.74 -49.10
N GLU A 71 15.79 1.16 -50.20
CA GLU A 71 15.06 2.43 -50.33
C GLU A 71 14.08 2.63 -49.17
N LEU A 72 14.13 3.78 -48.48
CA LEU A 72 13.20 4.11 -47.39
C LEU A 72 11.76 4.15 -47.93
N ASP A 73 11.00 3.09 -47.70
CA ASP A 73 9.56 3.10 -47.93
C ASP A 73 8.90 3.92 -46.81
N ARG A 74 8.30 5.04 -47.18
CA ARG A 74 7.54 5.90 -46.26
C ARG A 74 6.12 5.34 -46.12
N CYS A 75 5.90 4.54 -45.09
CA CYS A 75 4.61 3.95 -44.79
C CYS A 75 3.75 4.91 -43.97
N ARG A 76 2.55 5.25 -44.46
CA ARG A 76 1.58 6.05 -43.70
C ARG A 76 0.58 5.15 -42.98
N VAL A 77 0.59 5.21 -41.66
CA VAL A 77 -0.22 4.37 -40.79
C VAL A 77 -1.25 5.23 -40.07
N ARG A 78 -2.50 4.76 -40.06
CA ARG A 78 -3.58 5.36 -39.29
C ARG A 78 -3.65 4.73 -37.91
N MET A 79 -3.52 5.55 -36.88
CA MET A 79 -3.62 5.14 -35.49
C MET A 79 -4.76 5.87 -34.81
N GLN A 80 -5.38 5.23 -33.82
CA GLN A 80 -6.49 5.80 -33.07
C GLN A 80 -6.04 6.21 -31.67
N ALA A 81 -6.31 7.47 -31.32
CA ALA A 81 -6.14 8.03 -29.99
C ALA A 81 -7.47 7.92 -29.23
N ALA A 82 -7.42 7.23 -28.10
CA ALA A 82 -8.52 7.11 -27.16
C ALA A 82 -8.08 7.58 -25.77
N PRO A 83 -9.02 8.06 -24.97
CA PRO A 83 -8.71 8.47 -23.62
C PRO A 83 -8.60 7.25 -22.69
N VAL A 84 -7.83 7.37 -21.60
CA VAL A 84 -7.57 6.28 -20.66
C VAL A 84 -8.36 6.49 -19.38
N ASP A 85 -9.18 5.50 -19.02
CA ASP A 85 -9.89 5.46 -17.74
C ASP A 85 -9.31 4.34 -16.88
N ILE A 86 -9.07 4.66 -15.61
CA ILE A 86 -8.63 3.71 -14.58
C ILE A 86 -9.63 3.68 -13.44
N LEU A 87 -9.78 2.54 -12.78
CA LEU A 87 -10.57 2.44 -11.57
C LEU A 87 -9.71 2.84 -10.38
N LEU A 88 -10.08 3.95 -9.71
CA LEU A 88 -9.41 4.43 -8.51
C LEU A 88 -10.29 4.17 -7.27
N PRO A 89 -9.69 3.84 -6.12
CA PRO A 89 -10.40 3.84 -4.85
C PRO A 89 -11.04 5.20 -4.56
N SER A 90 -12.36 5.22 -4.33
CA SER A 90 -13.12 6.42 -3.96
C SER A 90 -13.50 6.43 -2.47
N ALA A 91 -13.78 5.25 -1.90
CA ALA A 91 -14.06 5.08 -0.48
C ALA A 91 -13.54 3.71 0.00
N VAL A 92 -13.08 3.67 1.26
CA VAL A 92 -12.63 2.45 1.93
C VAL A 92 -13.27 2.43 3.32
N GLU A 93 -13.96 1.34 3.63
CA GLU A 93 -14.44 1.07 4.98
C GLU A 93 -13.57 0.00 5.63
N ILE A 94 -13.17 0.27 6.88
CA ILE A 94 -12.34 -0.65 7.66
C ILE A 94 -13.14 -1.06 8.89
N GLY A 95 -13.53 -2.33 8.94
CA GLY A 95 -14.11 -2.95 10.11
C GLY A 95 -13.02 -3.28 11.13
N LEU A 96 -13.20 -2.82 12.36
CA LEU A 96 -12.32 -3.15 13.47
C LEU A 96 -12.97 -4.22 14.35
N SER A 97 -12.22 -5.27 14.64
CA SER A 97 -12.63 -6.32 15.57
C SER A 97 -11.54 -6.54 16.62
N GLN A 98 -11.96 -6.71 17.87
CA GLN A 98 -11.08 -7.11 18.95
C GLN A 98 -10.95 -8.63 18.97
N SER A 99 -9.73 -9.13 19.16
CA SER A 99 -9.50 -10.55 19.46
C SER A 99 -9.93 -10.87 20.88
N ASN A 100 -10.71 -11.93 21.04
CA ASN A 100 -11.10 -12.46 22.36
C ASN A 100 -10.02 -13.35 22.98
N ARG A 101 -8.94 -13.67 22.25
CA ARG A 101 -7.90 -14.60 22.71
C ARG A 101 -6.50 -14.02 22.67
N SER A 102 -6.34 -12.81 22.14
CA SER A 102 -5.02 -12.21 21.93
C SER A 102 -4.87 -10.89 22.65
N ILE A 103 -3.70 -10.69 23.25
CA ILE A 103 -3.31 -9.45 23.90
C ILE A 103 -2.07 -8.87 23.23
N LEU A 104 -1.94 -7.55 23.30
CA LEU A 104 -0.74 -6.82 22.96
C LEU A 104 -0.01 -6.43 24.23
N VAL A 105 1.26 -6.81 24.31
CA VAL A 105 2.16 -6.45 25.41
C VAL A 105 3.14 -5.40 24.91
N SER A 106 3.15 -4.25 25.59
CA SER A 106 4.04 -3.12 25.31
C SER A 106 4.85 -2.74 26.55
N ASP A 107 5.70 -1.71 26.40
CA ASP A 107 6.68 -1.29 27.41
C ASP A 107 7.63 -2.44 27.81
N LEU A 108 8.03 -3.22 26.80
CA LEU A 108 8.93 -4.36 26.96
C LEU A 108 10.33 -3.90 27.42
N PRO A 109 10.99 -4.68 28.29
CA PRO A 109 12.31 -4.33 28.77
C PRO A 109 13.39 -4.53 27.70
N ASN A 110 14.27 -3.55 27.53
CA ASN A 110 15.49 -3.74 26.75
C ASN A 110 16.55 -4.45 27.63
N LEU A 111 16.65 -5.76 27.46
CA LEU A 111 17.52 -6.62 28.28
C LEU A 111 18.86 -6.93 27.60
N GLY A 112 19.10 -6.45 26.37
CA GLY A 112 20.28 -6.83 25.58
C GLY A 112 20.35 -8.32 25.26
N ILE A 113 19.21 -9.02 25.26
CA ILE A 113 19.09 -10.44 24.89
C ILE A 113 18.42 -10.57 23.51
N PRO A 114 18.58 -11.71 22.82
CA PRO A 114 17.87 -11.99 21.58
C PRO A 114 16.35 -11.93 21.77
N GLU A 115 15.63 -11.51 20.73
CA GLU A 115 14.17 -11.40 20.73
C GLU A 115 13.49 -12.73 21.09
N GLU A 116 13.93 -13.85 20.50
CA GLU A 116 13.46 -15.19 20.82
C GLU A 116 13.51 -15.49 22.33
N SER A 117 14.62 -15.12 23.00
CA SER A 117 14.76 -15.31 24.45
C SER A 117 13.83 -14.43 25.27
N LEU A 118 13.38 -13.28 24.74
CA LEU A 118 12.37 -12.44 25.38
C LEU A 118 10.97 -13.03 25.18
N LEU A 119 10.65 -13.56 23.99
CA LEU A 119 9.40 -14.26 23.73
C LEU A 119 9.25 -15.47 24.66
N ASP A 120 10.27 -16.31 24.78
CA ASP A 120 10.25 -17.48 25.68
C ASP A 120 9.95 -17.10 27.14
N LYS A 121 10.53 -15.98 27.60
CA LYS A 121 10.30 -15.47 28.96
C LYS A 121 8.88 -14.95 29.14
N LEU A 122 8.34 -14.25 28.15
CA LEU A 122 6.97 -13.76 28.16
C LEU A 122 5.99 -14.94 28.14
N GLU A 123 6.18 -15.90 27.25
CA GLU A 123 5.36 -17.11 27.15
C GLU A 123 5.38 -17.91 28.46
N LEU A 124 6.56 -18.13 29.06
CA LEU A 124 6.66 -18.80 30.36
C LEU A 124 6.00 -17.99 31.51
N PHE A 125 5.96 -16.66 31.41
CA PHE A 125 5.30 -15.83 32.40
C PHE A 125 3.78 -15.88 32.25
N PHE A 126 3.28 -15.74 31.03
CA PHE A 126 1.85 -15.73 30.71
C PHE A 126 1.23 -17.13 30.66
N SER A 127 2.01 -18.21 30.63
CA SER A 127 1.50 -19.58 30.81
C SER A 127 1.08 -19.91 32.25
N LYS A 128 1.46 -19.09 33.23
CA LYS A 128 1.21 -19.37 34.65
C LYS A 128 -0.10 -18.74 35.11
N THR A 129 -1.03 -19.58 35.55
CA THR A 129 -2.33 -19.16 36.11
C THR A 129 -2.22 -18.21 37.31
N LYS A 130 -1.17 -18.33 38.13
CA LYS A 130 -0.89 -17.39 39.24
C LYS A 130 -0.70 -15.93 38.78
N ASN A 131 -0.28 -15.73 37.54
CA ASN A 131 -0.12 -14.41 36.94
C ASN A 131 -1.42 -13.93 36.27
N GLY A 132 -2.51 -14.71 36.34
CA GLY A 132 -3.74 -14.48 35.57
C GLY A 132 -3.63 -14.88 34.10
N GLY A 133 -2.57 -15.61 33.74
CA GLY A 133 -2.38 -16.15 32.41
C GLY A 133 -2.96 -17.56 32.26
N GLY A 134 -2.66 -18.23 31.15
CA GLY A 134 -3.16 -19.55 30.79
C GLY A 134 -2.35 -20.13 29.63
N GLU A 135 -2.75 -21.30 29.13
CA GLU A 135 -2.05 -21.94 28.01
C GLU A 135 -1.91 -21.00 26.81
N VAL A 136 -0.66 -20.80 26.36
CA VAL A 136 -0.30 -19.89 25.27
C VAL A 136 -0.18 -20.74 24.00
N ASP A 137 -0.91 -20.36 22.96
CA ASP A 137 -0.85 -21.00 21.65
C ASP A 137 0.27 -20.40 20.79
N ARG A 138 0.42 -19.06 20.82
CA ARG A 138 1.41 -18.34 20.01
C ARG A 138 1.92 -17.08 20.70
N THR A 139 3.20 -16.80 20.48
CA THR A 139 3.90 -15.60 20.94
C THR A 139 4.74 -15.05 19.79
N GLU A 140 4.49 -13.82 19.34
CA GLU A 140 5.24 -13.23 18.22
C GLU A 140 5.52 -11.74 18.41
N PHE A 141 6.67 -11.30 17.91
CA PHE A 141 6.98 -9.88 17.80
C PHE A 141 6.25 -9.26 16.62
N LEU A 142 5.79 -8.01 16.81
CA LEU A 142 5.23 -7.20 15.75
C LEU A 142 6.34 -6.29 15.22
N ASP A 143 6.87 -6.65 14.05
CA ASP A 143 8.09 -6.12 13.40
C ASP A 143 8.20 -4.58 13.35
N ASP A 144 7.07 -3.86 13.41
CA ASP A 144 7.02 -2.40 13.26
C ASP A 144 6.81 -1.59 14.56
N SER A 145 6.59 -2.28 15.69
CA SER A 145 6.09 -1.63 16.91
C SER A 145 6.91 -1.90 18.16
N GLY A 146 7.76 -2.94 18.15
CA GLY A 146 8.45 -3.41 19.37
C GLY A 146 7.47 -3.91 20.43
N GLN A 147 6.27 -4.34 20.01
CA GLN A 147 5.25 -4.96 20.85
C GLN A 147 5.23 -6.47 20.58
N VAL A 148 4.76 -7.23 21.56
CA VAL A 148 4.56 -8.67 21.42
C VAL A 148 3.06 -8.97 21.43
N MET A 149 2.61 -9.77 20.47
CA MET A 149 1.30 -10.37 20.49
C MET A 149 1.38 -11.75 21.15
N LEU A 150 0.54 -11.96 22.15
CA LEU A 150 0.33 -13.25 22.80
C LEU A 150 -1.08 -13.73 22.47
N THR A 151 -1.21 -14.98 22.02
CA THR A 151 -2.48 -15.64 21.77
C THR A 151 -2.63 -16.82 22.70
N PHE A 152 -3.74 -16.85 23.45
CA PHE A 152 -4.06 -17.90 24.41
C PHE A 152 -4.98 -18.96 23.79
N ALA A 153 -4.93 -20.18 24.32
CA ALA A 153 -5.85 -21.25 23.94
C ALA A 153 -7.29 -20.99 24.44
N GLN A 154 -7.43 -20.27 25.55
CA GLN A 154 -8.72 -19.93 26.19
C GLN A 154 -9.02 -18.43 26.07
N GLU A 155 -10.26 -18.09 25.73
CA GLU A 155 -10.67 -16.71 25.45
C GLU A 155 -10.78 -15.87 26.74
N GLU A 156 -11.17 -16.48 27.85
CA GLU A 156 -11.38 -15.80 29.13
C GLU A 156 -10.07 -15.20 29.69
N VAL A 157 -8.93 -15.77 29.32
CA VAL A 157 -7.61 -15.34 29.79
C VAL A 157 -7.27 -13.94 29.27
N ALA A 158 -7.53 -13.69 27.98
CA ALA A 158 -7.20 -12.41 27.36
C ALA A 158 -8.03 -11.27 27.96
N GLU A 159 -9.34 -11.46 28.13
CA GLU A 159 -10.22 -10.44 28.72
C GLU A 159 -9.79 -10.08 30.15
N LEU A 160 -9.45 -11.07 30.98
CA LEU A 160 -8.97 -10.85 32.34
C LEU A 160 -7.67 -10.04 32.36
N LEU A 161 -6.72 -10.37 31.48
CA LEU A 161 -5.46 -9.66 31.38
C LEU A 161 -5.64 -8.22 30.85
N ILE A 162 -6.50 -8.03 29.85
CA ILE A 162 -6.83 -6.70 29.30
C ILE A 162 -7.48 -5.82 30.39
N SER A 163 -8.39 -6.39 31.19
CA SER A 163 -9.07 -5.64 32.27
C SER A 163 -8.11 -5.14 33.36
N ARG A 164 -6.99 -5.85 33.58
CA ARG A 164 -5.92 -5.42 34.49
C ARG A 164 -5.09 -4.27 33.91
N GLY A 165 -4.90 -4.25 32.60
CA GLY A 165 -4.17 -3.20 31.86
C GLY A 165 -2.64 -3.17 32.08
N HIS A 166 -2.13 -3.54 33.25
CA HIS A 166 -0.70 -3.65 33.52
C HIS A 166 -0.37 -4.88 34.37
N ILE A 167 0.84 -5.42 34.20
CA ILE A 167 1.32 -6.55 34.98
C ILE A 167 2.81 -6.42 35.29
N GLN A 168 3.19 -6.79 36.52
CA GLN A 168 4.59 -6.84 36.92
C GLN A 168 5.19 -8.20 36.60
N MET A 169 6.26 -8.20 35.80
CA MET A 169 7.05 -9.38 35.46
C MET A 169 8.45 -9.25 36.04
N GLN A 170 8.88 -10.27 36.79
CA GLN A 170 10.25 -10.34 37.30
C GLN A 170 11.15 -11.10 36.33
N ILE A 171 12.25 -10.47 35.92
CA ILE A 171 13.29 -11.11 35.11
C ILE A 171 14.61 -10.94 35.84
N GLY A 172 15.16 -12.05 36.33
CA GLY A 172 16.33 -12.02 37.21
C GLY A 172 16.01 -11.35 38.54
N LYS A 173 16.67 -10.22 38.83
CA LYS A 173 16.48 -9.44 40.08
C LYS A 173 15.63 -8.18 39.88
N THR A 174 15.22 -7.89 38.65
CA THR A 174 14.54 -6.64 38.30
C THR A 174 13.06 -6.92 38.01
N SER A 175 12.19 -6.01 38.45
CA SER A 175 10.76 -6.03 38.13
C SER A 175 10.47 -5.05 37.00
N TYR A 176 9.71 -5.50 36.01
CA TYR A 176 9.30 -4.72 34.85
C TYR A 176 7.78 -4.62 34.83
N ASN A 177 7.25 -3.41 34.61
CA ASN A 177 5.82 -3.19 34.49
C ASN A 177 5.43 -3.21 33.01
N LEU A 178 4.80 -4.29 32.58
CA LEU A 178 4.36 -4.47 31.21
C LEU A 178 2.94 -3.92 31.05
N LYS A 179 2.66 -3.25 29.94
CA LYS A 179 1.33 -2.78 29.60
C LYS A 179 0.62 -3.82 28.74
N ILE A 180 -0.63 -4.12 29.08
CA ILE A 180 -1.51 -5.06 28.39
C ILE A 180 -2.62 -4.26 27.71
N SER A 181 -2.84 -4.52 26.44
CA SER A 181 -3.88 -3.90 25.63
C SER A 181 -4.57 -4.94 24.73
N PRO A 182 -5.82 -4.71 24.30
CA PRO A 182 -6.51 -5.62 23.41
C PRO A 182 -5.82 -5.64 22.05
N CYS A 183 -5.73 -6.82 21.45
CA CYS A 183 -5.35 -6.94 20.06
C CYS A 183 -6.55 -6.58 19.18
N ILE A 184 -6.40 -5.55 18.34
CA ILE A 184 -7.43 -5.10 17.40
C ILE A 184 -6.93 -5.39 15.99
N SER A 185 -7.72 -6.16 15.23
CA SER A 185 -7.50 -6.38 13.80
C SER A 185 -8.42 -5.47 12.99
N GLY A 186 -7.88 -4.88 11.93
CA GLY A 186 -8.65 -4.13 10.94
C GLY A 186 -8.73 -4.91 9.64
N ASN A 187 -9.93 -5.06 9.10
CA ASN A 187 -10.15 -5.66 7.79
C ASN A 187 -10.91 -4.67 6.91
N ILE A 188 -10.57 -4.62 5.62
CA ILE A 188 -11.35 -3.85 4.64
C ILE A 188 -12.70 -4.55 4.48
N THR A 189 -13.77 -3.86 4.85
CA THR A 189 -15.15 -4.38 4.76
C THR A 189 -15.84 -3.93 3.47
N ASP A 190 -15.49 -2.75 2.97
CA ASP A 190 -15.96 -2.24 1.69
C ASP A 190 -14.87 -1.44 0.98
N LEU A 191 -14.80 -1.56 -0.34
CA LEU A 191 -13.92 -0.80 -1.22
C LEU A 191 -14.71 -0.36 -2.45
N GLN A 192 -14.97 0.93 -2.53
CA GLN A 192 -15.65 1.52 -3.68
C GLN A 192 -14.62 2.03 -4.67
N LEU A 193 -14.86 1.70 -5.94
CA LEU A 193 -14.02 2.11 -7.05
C LEU A 193 -14.82 3.03 -7.96
N GLN A 194 -14.17 4.09 -8.43
CA GLN A 194 -14.74 5.02 -9.38
C GLN A 194 -13.84 5.13 -10.63
N PRO A 195 -14.42 5.15 -11.85
CA PRO A 195 -13.67 5.49 -13.04
C PRO A 195 -13.08 6.89 -12.94
N SER A 196 -11.79 6.99 -13.23
CA SER A 196 -11.03 8.23 -13.26
C SER A 196 -10.28 8.34 -14.57
N ARG A 197 -10.47 9.46 -15.25
CA ARG A 197 -9.79 9.79 -16.50
C ARG A 197 -8.34 10.18 -16.20
N CYS A 198 -7.38 9.55 -16.86
CA CYS A 198 -5.99 9.99 -16.85
C CYS A 198 -5.86 11.25 -17.73
N PRO A 199 -5.69 12.46 -17.17
CA PRO A 199 -5.80 13.70 -17.95
C PRO A 199 -4.61 13.93 -18.88
N ARG A 200 -3.50 13.20 -18.66
CA ARG A 200 -2.24 13.36 -19.38
C ARG A 200 -1.89 12.16 -20.24
N THR A 201 -2.68 11.10 -20.21
CA THR A 201 -2.33 9.82 -20.85
C THR A 201 -3.31 9.51 -21.97
N VAL A 202 -2.77 9.14 -23.12
CA VAL A 202 -3.52 8.74 -24.31
C VAL A 202 -3.23 7.28 -24.61
N LEU A 203 -4.27 6.51 -24.91
CA LEU A 203 -4.14 5.19 -25.49
C LEU A 203 -4.07 5.33 -27.00
N LEU A 204 -2.96 4.91 -27.58
CA LEU A 204 -2.80 4.78 -29.02
C LEU A 204 -3.05 3.33 -29.42
N SER A 205 -3.88 3.09 -30.43
CA SER A 205 -4.21 1.77 -30.95
C SER A 205 -4.06 1.69 -32.46
N GLY A 206 -3.85 0.49 -32.98
CA GLY A 206 -3.60 0.26 -34.41
C GLY A 206 -2.13 0.44 -34.80
N ILE A 207 -1.21 0.22 -33.85
CA ILE A 207 0.22 0.22 -34.10
C ILE A 207 0.59 -1.09 -34.82
N PRO A 208 1.15 -1.03 -36.04
CA PRO A 208 1.52 -2.19 -36.82
C PRO A 208 2.88 -2.73 -36.37
N ASP A 209 3.04 -4.04 -36.49
CA ASP A 209 4.28 -4.75 -36.20
C ASP A 209 5.21 -4.74 -37.42
N VAL A 210 5.75 -3.56 -37.72
CA VAL A 210 6.60 -3.29 -38.92
C VAL A 210 7.94 -2.63 -38.58
N LEU A 211 8.14 -2.23 -37.32
CA LEU A 211 9.38 -1.64 -36.83
C LEU A 211 9.73 -2.25 -35.46
N PRO A 212 11.02 -2.33 -35.10
CA PRO A 212 11.44 -2.64 -33.75
C PRO A 212 10.86 -1.65 -32.73
N GLU A 213 10.68 -2.10 -31.49
CA GLU A 213 10.04 -1.33 -30.42
C GLU A 213 10.68 0.05 -30.20
N GLU A 214 12.02 0.13 -30.16
CA GLU A 214 12.75 1.38 -29.94
C GLU A 214 12.52 2.37 -31.09
N ALA A 215 12.64 1.91 -32.34
CA ALA A 215 12.42 2.75 -33.53
C ALA A 215 10.96 3.23 -33.64
N MET A 216 9.99 2.36 -33.29
CA MET A 216 8.58 2.74 -33.21
C MET A 216 8.36 3.80 -32.11
N ARG A 217 8.95 3.60 -30.93
CA ARG A 217 8.85 4.55 -29.81
C ARG A 217 9.36 5.92 -30.20
N ASP A 218 10.55 6.00 -30.78
CA ASP A 218 11.18 7.25 -31.18
C ASP A 218 10.36 7.95 -32.29
N THR A 219 9.82 7.18 -33.24
CA THR A 219 8.94 7.72 -34.30
C THR A 219 7.67 8.34 -33.73
N LEU A 220 7.01 7.65 -32.78
CA LEU A 220 5.82 8.16 -32.11
C LEU A 220 6.14 9.39 -31.25
N GLU A 221 7.25 9.38 -30.53
CA GLU A 221 7.69 10.50 -29.71
C GLU A 221 7.92 11.75 -30.57
N ILE A 222 8.65 11.63 -31.68
CA ILE A 222 8.87 12.74 -32.61
C ILE A 222 7.55 13.25 -33.21
N HIS A 223 6.64 12.34 -33.58
CA HIS A 223 5.35 12.69 -34.15
C HIS A 223 4.51 13.53 -33.18
N PHE A 224 4.42 13.12 -31.92
CA PHE A 224 3.58 13.78 -30.92
C PHE A 224 4.27 14.93 -30.17
N GLN A 225 5.60 15.11 -30.31
CA GLN A 225 6.31 16.30 -29.84
C GLN A 225 6.16 17.48 -30.79
N ARG A 226 6.02 17.23 -32.10
CA ARG A 226 5.81 18.30 -33.09
C ARG A 226 4.35 18.74 -33.04
N PRO A 227 4.06 20.05 -33.03
CA PRO A 227 2.68 20.51 -33.16
C PRO A 227 2.13 19.99 -34.49
N SER A 228 1.11 19.13 -34.41
CA SER A 228 0.38 18.66 -35.57
C SER A 228 -0.17 19.89 -36.33
N ARG A 229 0.16 19.96 -37.62
CA ARG A 229 -0.38 20.98 -38.55
C ARG A 229 -1.83 20.69 -38.89
#